data_AF-A0A9D2M1E4-F1
#
_entry.id   AF-A0A9D2M1E4-F1
#
_cell.length_a   1.000
_cell.length_b   1.000
_cell.length_c   1.000
_cell.angle_alpha   90.00
_cell.angle_beta   90.00
_cell.angle_gamma   90.00
#
_symmetry.space_group_name_H-M   'P 1'
#
loop_
_entity.id
_entity.type
_entity.pdbx_description
1 polymer ?
#
loop_
_entity_poly.entity_id
_entity_poly.type
_entity_poly.pdbx_seq_one_letter_code
_entity_poly.pdbx_strand_id
1 'polypeptide(L)'
;MPPGYQTFPDVLRAHGYRTEAVGKMHMNPTYQDIGFCHMQLAEQNGVGRFEDDYHRWLMEQGKIDRFDLHHQSGIFRQEGCSHLYDMCQCAQSDLAREDYSTEWITRQAQEEIGGWKEGEPSMLMVGYINPYHPFDPPAPYSTMYDPKALTQLPGYLPQPLACDVETNGTAMKYEQLSEDDIRAITAAYYAMITEIDDAVGRLIALLREKNLYDNTMIIFTSNHGEYMGFHHMMLKCNHLYDPLARIPLLVKDPQHIHLPQNDTRLTENIDIAPTVLDVCGLPVPDTMQGRSLFDEKSREFVFFRRAVWDRDTAVLGLYASHKPL
;
A
#
# COMPACT_ATOMS: atom_id res chain seq x y z
N MET A 1 4.94 -6.55 17.81
CA MET A 1 5.33 -7.98 17.62
C MET A 1 5.78 -8.59 18.94
N PRO A 2 5.59 -9.91 19.18
CA PRO A 2 6.20 -10.58 20.31
C PRO A 2 7.73 -10.43 20.27
N PRO A 3 8.42 -10.28 21.41
CA PRO A 3 9.88 -10.32 21.47
C PRO A 3 10.43 -11.62 20.86
N GLY A 4 11.53 -11.54 20.11
CA GLY A 4 12.25 -12.69 19.55
C GLY A 4 11.97 -13.03 18.08
N TYR A 5 11.04 -12.35 17.41
CA TYR A 5 10.88 -12.45 15.96
C TYR A 5 11.77 -11.44 15.25
N GLN A 6 12.68 -11.92 14.41
CA GLN A 6 13.56 -11.06 13.61
C GLN A 6 12.84 -10.58 12.36
N THR A 7 12.93 -9.29 12.07
CA THR A 7 12.49 -8.73 10.80
C THR A 7 13.64 -8.73 9.78
N PHE A 8 13.32 -8.60 8.50
CA PHE A 8 14.38 -8.52 7.49
C PHE A 8 15.21 -7.23 7.59
N PRO A 9 14.68 -6.04 7.98
CA PRO A 9 15.51 -4.88 8.25
C PRO A 9 16.44 -5.10 9.45
N ASP A 10 16.01 -5.84 10.49
CA ASP A 10 16.89 -6.18 11.62
C ASP A 10 18.10 -6.99 11.16
N VAL A 11 17.87 -8.00 10.32
CA VAL A 11 18.93 -8.83 9.75
C VAL A 11 19.84 -7.98 8.86
N LEU A 12 19.29 -7.14 7.98
CA LEU A 12 20.07 -6.24 7.12
C LEU A 12 20.94 -5.28 7.94
N ARG A 13 20.36 -4.60 8.94
CA ARG A 13 21.05 -3.67 9.84
C ARG A 13 22.21 -4.35 10.58
N ALA A 14 22.00 -5.58 11.06
CA ALA A 14 23.05 -6.37 11.71
C ALA A 14 24.22 -6.73 10.77
N HIS A 15 24.01 -6.69 9.45
CA HIS A 15 25.01 -6.97 8.41
C HIS A 15 25.50 -5.71 7.68
N GLY A 16 25.34 -4.54 8.31
CA GLY A 16 25.95 -3.29 7.84
C GLY A 16 25.13 -2.53 6.79
N TYR A 17 23.90 -2.95 6.49
CA TYR A 17 23.01 -2.14 5.67
C TYR A 17 22.53 -0.92 6.44
N ARG A 18 22.49 0.23 5.76
CA ARG A 18 21.69 1.36 6.19
C ARG A 18 20.23 1.10 5.81
N THR A 19 19.37 0.90 6.81
CA THR A 19 17.95 0.58 6.64
C THR A 19 17.08 1.79 6.97
N GLU A 20 16.32 2.27 5.99
CA GLU A 20 15.49 3.46 6.09
C GLU A 20 14.04 3.14 5.74
N ALA A 21 13.08 3.77 6.42
CA ALA A 21 11.67 3.70 6.07
C ALA A 21 11.08 5.11 5.95
N VAL A 22 10.35 5.36 4.87
CA VAL A 22 9.67 6.62 4.61
C VAL A 22 8.20 6.36 4.30
N GLY A 23 7.30 7.05 4.99
CA GLY A 23 5.86 6.94 4.80
C GLY A 23 5.17 6.00 5.78
N LYS A 24 4.13 5.31 5.32
CA LYS A 24 3.23 4.51 6.15
C LYS A 24 3.83 3.15 6.49
N MET A 25 3.86 2.82 7.78
CA MET A 25 4.27 1.51 8.29
C MET A 25 3.16 0.84 9.10
N HIS A 26 2.24 1.62 9.66
CA HIS A 26 1.07 1.17 10.43
C HIS A 26 1.45 0.25 11.61
N MET A 27 2.56 0.58 12.28
CA MET A 27 3.03 -0.15 13.44
C MET A 27 2.39 0.37 14.73
N ASN A 28 2.23 -0.52 15.71
CA ASN A 28 1.79 -0.14 17.05
C ASN A 28 2.69 -0.85 18.09
N PRO A 29 3.59 -0.15 18.78
CA PRO A 29 3.83 1.31 18.73
C PRO A 29 4.33 1.83 17.36
N THR A 30 4.07 3.12 17.07
CA THR A 30 4.37 3.78 15.78
C THR A 30 5.83 3.66 15.35
N TYR A 31 6.74 4.06 16.25
CA TYR A 31 8.19 3.98 16.03
C TYR A 31 8.79 2.73 16.68
N GLN A 32 8.10 1.59 16.59
CA GLN A 32 8.65 0.34 17.08
C GLN A 32 9.98 0.03 16.37
N ASP A 33 11.06 -0.23 17.12
CA ASP A 33 12.31 -0.71 16.54
C ASP A 33 12.10 -2.11 15.96
N ILE A 34 12.14 -2.15 14.63
CA ILE A 34 12.03 -3.34 13.77
C ILE A 34 13.18 -3.36 12.76
N GLY A 35 14.32 -2.77 13.11
CA GLY A 35 15.51 -2.90 12.27
C GLY A 35 15.79 -1.75 11.33
N PHE A 36 14.92 -0.73 11.27
CA PHE A 36 15.23 0.50 10.56
C PHE A 36 16.16 1.38 11.42
N CYS A 37 17.25 1.85 10.82
CA CYS A 37 18.16 2.83 11.45
C CYS A 37 17.48 4.17 11.64
N HIS A 38 16.65 4.57 10.67
CA HIS A 38 15.87 5.80 10.75
C HIS A 38 14.53 5.62 9.99
N MET A 39 13.53 6.33 10.49
CA MET A 39 12.14 6.24 10.03
C MET A 39 11.55 7.64 9.96
N GLN A 40 11.03 8.01 8.79
CA GLN A 40 10.28 9.25 8.57
C GLN A 40 8.85 8.89 8.20
N LEU A 41 7.94 8.95 9.17
CA LEU A 41 6.65 8.30 9.04
C LEU A 41 5.57 9.26 8.57
N ALA A 42 4.61 8.69 7.83
CA ALA A 42 3.35 9.32 7.46
C ALA A 42 2.23 8.30 7.70
N GLU A 43 1.67 8.32 8.90
CA GLU A 43 0.58 7.45 9.32
C GLU A 43 -0.76 8.11 9.05
N GLN A 44 -1.72 7.33 8.58
CA GLN A 44 -3.01 7.89 8.23
C GLN A 44 -3.97 7.94 9.43
N ASN A 45 -4.09 6.83 10.16
CA ASN A 45 -5.03 6.69 11.27
C ASN A 45 -4.38 5.97 12.44
N GLY A 46 -4.94 6.16 13.64
CA GLY A 46 -4.45 5.60 14.89
C GLY A 46 -3.52 6.55 15.64
N VAL A 47 -3.00 6.05 16.76
CA VAL A 47 -2.17 6.83 17.71
C VAL A 47 -0.96 7.46 17.03
N GLY A 48 -0.35 6.76 16.06
CA GLY A 48 0.85 7.21 15.37
C GLY A 48 0.69 8.47 14.52
N ARG A 49 -0.52 8.78 14.06
CA ARG A 49 -0.78 9.97 13.23
C ARG A 49 -0.32 11.27 13.89
N PHE A 50 -0.53 11.42 15.20
CA PHE A 50 -0.21 12.66 15.91
C PHE A 50 1.28 12.77 16.28
N GLU A 51 2.03 11.70 16.08
CA GLU A 51 3.45 11.60 16.41
C GLU A 51 4.32 11.60 15.15
N ASP A 52 3.74 11.27 13.99
CA ASP A 52 4.47 11.09 12.75
C ASP A 52 5.08 12.39 12.21
N ASP A 53 6.02 12.22 11.28
CA ASP A 53 6.82 13.32 10.74
C ASP A 53 6.01 14.16 9.75
N TYR A 54 5.16 13.53 8.95
CA TYR A 54 4.34 14.23 7.95
C TYR A 54 3.33 15.20 8.58
N HIS A 55 2.54 14.75 9.55
CA HIS A 55 1.52 15.58 10.19
C HIS A 55 2.15 16.68 11.04
N ARG A 56 3.28 16.41 11.71
CA ARG A 56 4.05 17.46 12.40
C ARG A 56 4.52 18.52 11.41
N TRP A 57 5.13 18.10 10.30
CA TRP A 57 5.56 19.02 9.24
C TRP A 57 4.39 19.83 8.66
N LEU A 58 3.25 19.18 8.39
CA LEU A 58 2.07 19.84 7.83
C LEU A 58 1.51 20.91 8.79
N MET A 59 1.46 20.60 10.09
CA MET A 59 1.06 21.55 11.14
C MET A 59 2.03 22.73 11.27
N GLU A 60 3.34 22.50 11.13
CA GLU A 60 4.35 23.58 11.09
C GLU A 60 4.14 24.53 9.91
N GLN A 61 3.59 24.04 8.78
CA GLN A 61 3.17 24.88 7.65
C GLN A 61 1.82 25.60 7.91
N GLY A 62 1.21 25.43 9.09
CA GLY A 62 -0.10 25.98 9.43
C GLY A 62 -1.26 25.28 8.70
N LYS A 63 -1.05 24.04 8.24
CA LYS A 63 -2.01 23.25 7.46
C LYS A 63 -2.40 21.99 8.21
N ILE A 64 -3.52 21.40 7.81
CA ILE A 64 -3.99 20.08 8.22
C ILE A 64 -4.69 19.44 7.02
N ASP A 65 -4.65 18.12 6.93
CA ASP A 65 -5.44 17.36 5.96
C ASP A 65 -6.87 17.20 6.50
N ARG A 66 -7.78 18.10 6.10
CA ARG A 66 -9.12 18.14 6.69
C ARG A 66 -9.97 16.97 6.24
N PHE A 67 -9.81 16.57 4.98
CA PHE A 67 -10.63 15.51 4.40
C PHE A 67 -10.27 14.15 5.00
N ASP A 68 -8.98 13.87 5.13
CA ASP A 68 -8.51 12.66 5.80
C ASP A 68 -8.85 12.68 7.31
N LEU A 69 -8.68 13.81 8.00
CA LEU A 69 -9.11 13.92 9.41
C LEU A 69 -10.61 13.67 9.58
N HIS A 70 -11.43 14.15 8.64
CA HIS A 70 -12.87 13.97 8.66
C HIS A 70 -13.27 12.51 8.58
N HIS A 71 -12.72 11.79 7.61
CA HIS A 71 -13.14 10.43 7.31
C HIS A 71 -12.40 9.36 8.11
N GLN A 72 -11.13 9.58 8.47
CA GLN A 72 -10.34 8.57 9.17
C GLN A 72 -10.41 8.69 10.69
N SER A 73 -10.48 9.91 11.23
CA SER A 73 -10.44 10.13 12.69
C SER A 73 -11.74 10.67 13.29
N GLY A 74 -12.56 11.38 12.51
CA GLY A 74 -13.74 12.10 12.99
C GLY A 74 -13.44 13.30 13.90
N ILE A 75 -12.17 13.68 14.07
CA ILE A 75 -11.74 14.80 14.94
C ILE A 75 -12.06 16.15 14.32
N PHE A 76 -12.03 16.22 12.99
CA PHE A 76 -12.53 17.35 12.23
C PHE A 76 -13.88 16.96 11.61
N ARG A 77 -14.92 17.77 11.80
CA ARG A 77 -16.21 17.52 11.17
C ARG A 77 -16.63 18.72 10.36
N GLN A 78 -16.65 18.55 9.04
CA GLN A 78 -17.34 19.46 8.14
C GLN A 78 -18.81 19.06 8.07
N GLU A 79 -19.72 20.04 7.99
CA GLU A 79 -21.12 19.73 7.70
C GLU A 79 -21.25 19.08 6.33
N GLY A 80 -22.20 18.16 6.19
CA GLY A 80 -22.30 17.33 4.98
C GLY A 80 -22.43 18.18 3.73
N CYS A 81 -21.45 18.06 2.83
CA CYS A 81 -21.29 18.96 1.69
C CYS A 81 -21.97 18.40 0.42
N SER A 82 -22.00 17.09 0.24
CA SER A 82 -22.67 16.39 -0.87
C SER A 82 -22.63 14.88 -0.66
N HIS A 83 -23.48 14.13 -1.37
CA HIS A 83 -23.44 12.65 -1.38
C HIS A 83 -22.04 12.10 -1.72
N LEU A 84 -21.38 12.68 -2.73
CA LEU A 84 -20.04 12.26 -3.15
C LEU A 84 -18.97 12.52 -2.08
N TYR A 85 -19.08 13.63 -1.36
CA TYR A 85 -18.19 13.94 -0.25
C TYR A 85 -18.45 13.02 0.95
N ASP A 86 -19.71 12.89 1.37
CA ASP A 86 -20.07 12.25 2.63
C ASP A 86 -20.08 10.72 2.55
N MET A 87 -20.76 10.17 1.53
CA MET A 87 -20.95 8.73 1.38
C MET A 87 -19.82 8.07 0.60
N CYS A 88 -19.36 8.72 -0.47
CA CYS A 88 -18.33 8.17 -1.36
C CYS A 88 -16.91 8.53 -0.90
N GLN A 89 -16.77 9.46 0.04
CA GLN A 89 -15.47 9.97 0.52
C GLN A 89 -14.57 10.38 -0.64
N CYS A 90 -15.16 11.03 -1.63
CA CYS A 90 -14.52 11.35 -2.89
C CYS A 90 -14.63 12.87 -3.14
N ALA A 91 -13.49 13.52 -3.28
CA ALA A 91 -13.41 14.96 -3.52
C ALA A 91 -12.09 15.30 -4.20
N GLN A 92 -11.85 16.58 -4.48
CA GLN A 92 -10.47 17.04 -4.66
C GLN A 92 -9.92 17.38 -3.28
N SER A 93 -8.64 17.06 -3.02
CA SER A 93 -7.99 17.41 -1.77
C SER A 93 -8.06 18.92 -1.48
N ASP A 94 -8.14 19.28 -0.21
CA ASP A 94 -7.96 20.66 0.24
C ASP A 94 -6.49 21.07 0.33
N LEU A 95 -5.58 20.09 0.25
CA LEU A 95 -4.14 20.31 0.16
C LEU A 95 -3.69 20.53 -1.29
N ALA A 96 -2.71 21.41 -1.46
CA ALA A 96 -1.96 21.47 -2.71
C ALA A 96 -1.09 20.23 -2.83
N ARG A 97 -0.75 19.85 -4.08
CA ARG A 97 0.10 18.70 -4.38
C ARG A 97 1.40 18.72 -3.57
N GLU A 98 2.01 19.89 -3.37
CA GLU A 98 3.26 20.07 -2.63
C GLU A 98 3.15 19.71 -1.14
N ASP A 99 1.94 19.78 -0.58
CA ASP A 99 1.66 19.46 0.83
C ASP A 99 1.04 18.08 1.01
N TYR A 100 0.64 17.42 -0.08
CA TYR A 100 -0.03 16.14 -0.04
C TYR A 100 0.94 15.01 0.30
N SER A 101 0.45 13.99 1.00
CA SER A 101 1.30 12.96 1.61
C SER A 101 2.19 12.24 0.58
N THR A 102 1.67 11.94 -0.62
CA THR A 102 2.44 11.32 -1.70
C THR A 102 3.66 12.14 -2.10
N GLU A 103 3.52 13.46 -2.27
CA GLU A 103 4.65 14.33 -2.62
C GLU A 103 5.65 14.44 -1.47
N TRP A 104 5.16 14.59 -0.23
CA TRP A 104 6.02 14.66 0.94
C TRP A 104 6.85 13.37 1.10
N ILE A 105 6.22 12.20 1.04
CA ILE A 105 6.87 10.88 1.11
C ILE A 105 7.92 10.75 0.00
N THR A 106 7.58 11.19 -1.21
CA THR A 106 8.51 11.13 -2.35
C THR A 106 9.73 12.00 -2.12
N ARG A 107 9.55 13.22 -1.61
CA ARG A 107 10.67 14.12 -1.31
C ARG A 107 11.58 13.54 -0.23
N GLN A 108 11.03 12.97 0.84
CA GLN A 108 11.82 12.30 1.88
C GLN A 108 12.57 11.07 1.32
N ALA A 109 11.93 10.27 0.48
CA ALA A 109 12.59 9.16 -0.21
C ALA A 109 13.72 9.64 -1.15
N GLN A 110 13.55 10.77 -1.84
CA GLN A 110 14.60 11.39 -2.66
C GLN A 110 15.76 11.89 -1.81
N GLU A 111 15.49 12.46 -0.63
CA GLU A 111 16.53 12.89 0.32
C GLU A 111 17.36 11.68 0.79
N GLU A 112 16.70 10.56 1.14
CA GLU A 112 17.39 9.32 1.53
C GLU A 112 18.26 8.74 0.40
N ILE A 113 17.69 8.57 -0.80
CA ILE A 113 18.45 8.11 -1.98
C ILE A 113 19.58 9.10 -2.31
N GLY A 114 19.37 10.40 -2.12
CA GLY A 114 20.36 11.44 -2.32
C GLY A 114 21.62 11.21 -1.47
N GLY A 115 21.44 10.72 -0.24
CA GLY A 115 22.51 10.37 0.69
C GLY A 115 23.22 9.04 0.41
N TRP A 116 22.71 8.21 -0.50
CA TRP A 116 23.34 6.92 -0.84
C TRP A 116 24.67 7.11 -1.57
N LYS A 117 25.63 6.23 -1.25
CA LYS A 117 26.96 6.18 -1.85
C LYS A 117 27.26 4.79 -2.39
N GLU A 118 28.07 4.75 -3.43
CA GLU A 118 28.57 3.49 -3.97
C GLU A 118 29.43 2.75 -2.94
N GLY A 119 29.23 1.44 -2.82
CA GLY A 119 29.92 0.58 -1.84
C GLY A 119 29.32 0.58 -0.42
N GLU A 120 28.34 1.44 -0.13
CA GLU A 120 27.60 1.44 1.14
C GLU A 120 26.23 0.74 0.94
N PRO A 121 26.03 -0.49 1.46
CA PRO A 121 24.77 -1.20 1.27
C PRO A 121 23.63 -0.46 1.96
N SER A 122 22.57 -0.19 1.21
CA SER A 122 21.42 0.60 1.68
C SER A 122 20.11 -0.08 1.29
N MET A 123 19.10 0.12 2.12
CA MET A 123 17.73 -0.33 1.90
C MET A 123 16.79 0.81 2.28
N LEU A 124 15.84 1.10 1.41
CA LEU A 124 14.78 2.07 1.66
C LEU A 124 13.43 1.41 1.38
N MET A 125 12.55 1.45 2.37
CA MET A 125 11.14 1.12 2.22
C MET A 125 10.33 2.39 2.08
N VAL A 126 9.60 2.54 0.98
CA VAL A 126 8.73 3.69 0.72
C VAL A 126 7.27 3.23 0.79
N GLY A 127 6.55 3.68 1.81
CA GLY A 127 5.14 3.33 2.05
C GLY A 127 4.22 4.49 1.70
N TYR A 128 3.70 4.55 0.47
CA TYR A 128 2.66 5.50 0.12
C TYR A 128 1.35 5.20 0.87
N ILE A 129 0.67 6.25 1.36
CA ILE A 129 -0.66 6.11 1.98
C ILE A 129 -1.71 5.80 0.91
N ASN A 130 -1.60 6.52 -0.20
CA ASN A 130 -2.45 6.39 -1.37
C ASN A 130 -2.22 5.06 -2.11
N PRO A 131 -3.19 4.55 -2.88
CA PRO A 131 -4.49 5.14 -3.23
C PRO A 131 -5.63 4.80 -2.25
N TYR A 132 -5.31 4.57 -0.97
CA TYR A 132 -6.33 4.26 0.04
C TYR A 132 -7.23 5.46 0.33
N HIS A 133 -8.49 5.18 0.65
CA HIS A 133 -9.49 6.20 0.96
C HIS A 133 -9.09 7.11 2.15
N PRO A 134 -9.59 8.37 2.23
CA PRO A 134 -10.52 8.98 1.29
C PRO A 134 -9.93 9.18 -0.13
N PHE A 135 -10.79 9.23 -1.14
CA PHE A 135 -10.39 9.31 -2.55
C PHE A 135 -10.29 10.77 -2.99
N ASP A 136 -9.16 11.40 -2.65
CA ASP A 136 -8.96 12.83 -2.80
C ASP A 136 -7.65 13.23 -3.49
N PRO A 137 -7.44 12.84 -4.75
CA PRO A 137 -6.27 13.33 -5.49
C PRO A 137 -6.18 14.87 -5.43
N PRO A 138 -4.99 15.45 -5.27
CA PRO A 138 -4.79 16.90 -5.37
C PRO A 138 -4.84 17.32 -6.85
N ALA A 139 -5.04 18.61 -7.11
CA ALA A 139 -4.85 19.15 -8.46
C ALA A 139 -3.36 19.03 -8.87
N PRO A 140 -3.03 18.73 -10.13
CA PRO A 140 -3.95 18.58 -11.26
C PRO A 140 -4.57 17.18 -11.43
N TYR A 141 -4.12 16.18 -10.66
CA TYR A 141 -4.54 14.78 -10.79
C TYR A 141 -6.05 14.59 -10.67
N SER A 142 -6.70 15.35 -9.77
CA SER A 142 -8.15 15.35 -9.56
C SER A 142 -9.02 15.54 -10.80
N THR A 143 -8.44 16.04 -11.90
CA THR A 143 -9.15 16.32 -13.15
C THR A 143 -8.70 15.47 -14.34
N MET A 144 -7.77 14.52 -14.13
CA MET A 144 -7.16 13.75 -15.23
C MET A 144 -8.08 12.68 -15.83
N TYR A 145 -9.08 12.23 -15.08
CA TYR A 145 -9.98 11.14 -15.49
C TYR A 145 -11.43 11.63 -15.48
N ASP A 146 -12.11 11.53 -16.62
CA ASP A 146 -13.56 11.75 -16.70
C ASP A 146 -14.30 10.49 -16.22
N PRO A 147 -15.03 10.54 -15.09
CA PRO A 147 -15.80 9.39 -14.59
C PRO A 147 -16.74 8.81 -15.64
N LYS A 148 -17.32 9.64 -16.52
CA LYS A 148 -18.29 9.19 -17.53
C LYS A 148 -17.64 8.38 -18.66
N ALA A 149 -16.33 8.51 -18.83
CA ALA A 149 -15.57 7.72 -19.80
C ALA A 149 -15.17 6.34 -19.25
N LEU A 150 -15.34 6.09 -17.95
CA LEU A 150 -14.94 4.84 -17.31
C LEU A 150 -16.03 3.77 -17.41
N THR A 151 -15.59 2.56 -17.77
CA THR A 151 -16.40 1.34 -17.72
C THR A 151 -16.11 0.58 -16.43
N GLN A 152 -17.14 -0.11 -15.92
CA GLN A 152 -16.99 -0.94 -14.73
C GLN A 152 -15.99 -2.08 -14.94
N LEU A 153 -15.29 -2.45 -13.86
CA LEU A 153 -14.31 -3.53 -13.87
C LEU A 153 -14.98 -4.93 -13.91
N PRO A 154 -14.26 -5.98 -14.35
CA PRO A 154 -14.77 -7.34 -14.29
C PRO A 154 -15.23 -7.73 -12.88
N GLY A 155 -16.40 -8.39 -12.80
CA GLY A 155 -17.02 -8.78 -11.53
C GLY A 155 -17.94 -7.71 -10.92
N TYR A 156 -18.11 -6.55 -11.57
CA TYR A 156 -19.11 -5.58 -11.17
C TYR A 156 -20.53 -6.14 -11.20
N LEU A 157 -21.32 -5.77 -10.18
CA LEU A 157 -22.76 -6.02 -10.12
C LEU A 157 -23.52 -4.68 -9.92
N PRO A 158 -24.70 -4.50 -10.55
CA PRO A 158 -25.49 -3.28 -10.37
C PRO A 158 -26.00 -3.02 -8.95
N GLN A 159 -26.00 -4.07 -8.11
CA GLN A 159 -26.42 -4.04 -6.71
C GLN A 159 -25.56 -5.02 -5.92
N PRO A 160 -25.31 -4.75 -4.62
CA PRO A 160 -24.51 -5.64 -3.80
C PRO A 160 -25.27 -6.93 -3.48
N LEU A 161 -24.52 -8.02 -3.26
CA LEU A 161 -25.11 -9.26 -2.76
C LEU A 161 -25.46 -9.11 -1.28
N ALA A 162 -26.55 -9.76 -0.84
CA ALA A 162 -26.99 -9.69 0.55
C ALA A 162 -25.89 -10.13 1.54
N CYS A 163 -25.14 -11.19 1.22
CA CYS A 163 -24.03 -11.65 2.05
C CYS A 163 -22.91 -10.63 2.18
N ASP A 164 -22.61 -9.89 1.10
CA ASP A 164 -21.55 -8.88 1.10
C ASP A 164 -21.96 -7.65 1.94
N VAL A 165 -23.25 -7.29 1.94
CA VAL A 165 -23.82 -6.24 2.80
C VAL A 165 -23.76 -6.64 4.28
N GLU A 166 -24.18 -7.86 4.60
CA GLU A 166 -24.25 -8.36 5.99
C GLU A 166 -22.88 -8.34 6.69
N THR A 167 -21.80 -8.53 5.94
CA THR A 167 -20.42 -8.56 6.45
C THR A 167 -19.64 -7.28 6.18
N ASN A 168 -20.29 -6.20 5.73
CA ASN A 168 -19.62 -4.93 5.47
C ASN A 168 -19.05 -4.33 6.76
N GLY A 169 -17.73 -4.30 6.87
CA GLY A 169 -16.99 -3.75 8.01
C GLY A 169 -16.57 -2.28 7.84
N THR A 170 -17.16 -1.54 6.89
CA THR A 170 -16.68 -0.20 6.52
C THR A 170 -17.76 0.88 6.68
N ALA A 171 -17.34 2.15 6.66
CA ALA A 171 -18.26 3.28 6.74
C ALA A 171 -19.10 3.48 5.46
N MET A 172 -18.62 2.96 4.32
CA MET A 172 -19.28 3.11 3.03
C MET A 172 -20.39 2.05 2.89
N LYS A 173 -21.64 2.50 2.76
CA LYS A 173 -22.80 1.61 2.61
C LYS A 173 -23.03 1.30 1.14
N TYR A 174 -22.76 0.06 0.73
CA TYR A 174 -22.79 -0.36 -0.67
C TYR A 174 -24.15 -0.09 -1.33
N GLU A 175 -25.25 -0.29 -0.61
CA GLU A 175 -26.62 -0.11 -1.11
C GLU A 175 -26.99 1.36 -1.36
N GLN A 176 -26.15 2.30 -0.91
CA GLN A 176 -26.34 3.73 -1.09
C GLN A 176 -25.47 4.29 -2.22
N LEU A 177 -24.65 3.45 -2.87
CA LEU A 177 -23.82 3.86 -3.99
C LEU A 177 -24.61 3.68 -5.30
N SER A 178 -24.53 4.69 -6.16
CA SER A 178 -24.93 4.57 -7.55
C SER A 178 -23.75 4.10 -8.42
N GLU A 179 -24.06 3.67 -9.64
CA GLU A 179 -23.03 3.35 -10.62
C GLU A 179 -22.13 4.57 -10.95
N ASP A 180 -22.72 5.78 -10.95
CA ASP A 180 -21.99 7.03 -11.17
C ASP A 180 -21.08 7.38 -9.98
N ASP A 181 -21.48 7.04 -8.76
CA ASP A 181 -20.62 7.18 -7.58
C ASP A 181 -19.40 6.27 -7.68
N ILE A 182 -19.60 5.00 -8.05
CA ILE A 182 -18.50 4.04 -8.23
C ILE A 182 -17.55 4.51 -9.34
N ARG A 183 -18.08 5.07 -10.44
CA ARG A 183 -17.24 5.68 -11.50
C ARG A 183 -16.45 6.87 -10.97
N ALA A 184 -17.06 7.75 -10.18
CA ALA A 184 -16.39 8.91 -9.61
C ALA A 184 -15.25 8.50 -8.67
N ILE A 185 -15.50 7.52 -7.79
CA ILE A 185 -14.47 6.93 -6.92
C ILE A 185 -13.36 6.28 -7.76
N THR A 186 -13.71 5.52 -8.79
CA THR A 186 -12.73 4.87 -9.68
C THR A 186 -11.83 5.90 -10.38
N ALA A 187 -12.41 7.03 -10.83
CA ALA A 187 -11.64 8.11 -11.44
C ALA A 187 -10.67 8.76 -10.46
N ALA A 188 -11.10 9.03 -9.23
CA ALA A 188 -10.24 9.56 -8.17
C ALA A 188 -9.13 8.56 -7.79
N TYR A 189 -9.46 7.27 -7.69
CA TYR A 189 -8.50 6.20 -7.42
C TYR A 189 -7.43 6.10 -8.53
N TYR A 190 -7.82 6.17 -9.80
CA TYR A 190 -6.88 6.20 -10.93
C TYR A 190 -5.99 7.45 -10.90
N ALA A 191 -6.54 8.62 -10.57
CA ALA A 191 -5.77 9.85 -10.39
C ALA A 191 -4.71 9.72 -9.29
N MET A 192 -5.04 9.12 -8.14
CA MET A 192 -4.07 8.85 -7.08
C MET A 192 -2.99 7.84 -7.51
N ILE A 193 -3.35 6.83 -8.31
CA ILE A 193 -2.38 5.92 -8.91
C ILE A 193 -1.43 6.67 -9.84
N THR A 194 -1.92 7.59 -10.68
CA THR A 194 -1.07 8.41 -11.56
C THR A 194 -0.08 9.26 -10.77
N GLU A 195 -0.52 9.86 -9.65
CA GLU A 195 0.38 10.61 -8.77
C GLU A 195 1.50 9.72 -8.21
N ILE A 196 1.17 8.50 -7.79
CA ILE A 196 2.17 7.53 -7.30
C ILE A 196 3.10 7.10 -8.44
N ASP A 197 2.59 6.87 -9.65
CA ASP A 197 3.40 6.49 -10.81
C ASP A 197 4.42 7.59 -11.17
N ASP A 198 4.00 8.85 -11.20
CA ASP A 198 4.90 10.01 -11.38
C ASP A 198 5.96 10.09 -10.27
N ALA A 199 5.55 9.85 -9.02
CA ALA A 199 6.45 9.81 -7.87
C ALA A 199 7.50 8.69 -7.98
N VAL A 200 7.09 7.46 -8.30
CA VAL A 200 7.98 6.32 -8.53
C VAL A 200 8.92 6.61 -9.70
N GLY A 201 8.42 7.22 -10.78
CA GLY A 201 9.23 7.66 -11.91
C GLY A 201 10.38 8.58 -11.50
N ARG A 202 10.14 9.54 -10.60
CA ARG A 202 11.18 10.42 -10.05
C ARG A 202 12.21 9.68 -9.19
N LEU A 203 11.79 8.72 -8.38
CA LEU A 203 12.73 7.90 -7.59
C LEU A 203 13.63 7.06 -8.50
N ILE A 204 13.07 6.44 -9.53
CA ILE A 204 13.82 5.67 -10.53
C ILE A 204 14.78 6.58 -11.31
N ALA A 205 14.35 7.78 -11.70
CA ALA A 205 15.19 8.75 -12.38
C ALA A 205 16.40 9.16 -11.52
N LEU A 206 16.19 9.41 -10.23
CA LEU A 206 17.26 9.74 -9.29
C LEU A 206 18.26 8.58 -9.12
N LEU A 207 17.78 7.33 -9.03
CA LEU A 207 18.65 6.16 -8.99
C LEU A 207 19.52 6.05 -10.25
N ARG A 208 18.98 6.38 -11.42
CA ARG A 208 19.74 6.38 -12.69
C ARG A 208 20.75 7.51 -12.74
N GLU A 209 20.36 8.73 -12.34
CA GLU A 209 21.26 9.89 -12.25
C GLU A 209 22.47 9.61 -11.35
N LYS A 210 22.25 8.90 -10.24
CA LYS A 210 23.30 8.50 -9.31
C LYS A 210 24.08 7.24 -9.72
N ASN A 211 23.79 6.64 -10.88
CA ASN A 211 24.34 5.35 -11.31
C ASN A 211 24.11 4.19 -10.32
N LEU A 212 23.06 4.27 -9.50
CA LEU A 212 22.70 3.25 -8.52
C LEU A 212 21.67 2.25 -9.07
N TYR A 213 20.91 2.64 -10.10
CA TYR A 213 19.82 1.84 -10.65
C TYR A 213 20.25 0.41 -11.01
N ASP A 214 21.38 0.23 -11.69
CA ASP A 214 21.82 -1.08 -12.17
C ASP A 214 22.26 -2.02 -11.04
N ASN A 215 22.64 -1.48 -9.88
CA ASN A 215 23.01 -2.26 -8.69
C ASN A 215 21.89 -2.36 -7.64
N THR A 216 20.71 -1.80 -7.92
CA THR A 216 19.59 -1.75 -6.96
C THR A 216 18.52 -2.79 -7.31
N MET A 217 18.12 -3.60 -6.32
CA MET A 217 16.88 -4.37 -6.39
C MET A 217 15.70 -3.44 -6.07
N ILE A 218 14.65 -3.49 -6.91
CA ILE A 218 13.44 -2.68 -6.76
C ILE A 218 12.25 -3.63 -6.68
N ILE A 219 11.48 -3.53 -5.61
CA ILE A 219 10.25 -4.29 -5.39
C ILE A 219 9.10 -3.29 -5.32
N PHE A 220 8.09 -3.46 -6.18
CA PHE A 220 6.85 -2.69 -6.13
C PHE A 220 5.70 -3.63 -5.81
N THR A 221 4.94 -3.33 -4.75
CA THR A 221 3.82 -4.15 -4.31
C THR A 221 2.81 -3.34 -3.48
N SER A 222 1.77 -4.00 -2.97
CA SER A 222 0.78 -3.42 -2.08
C SER A 222 0.53 -4.32 -0.86
N ASN A 223 0.02 -3.75 0.22
CA ASN A 223 -0.39 -4.51 1.41
C ASN A 223 -1.68 -5.33 1.15
N HIS A 224 -2.60 -4.80 0.36
CA HIS A 224 -3.82 -5.45 -0.12
C HIS A 224 -4.35 -4.71 -1.37
N GLY A 225 -5.37 -5.28 -2.01
CA GLY A 225 -6.08 -4.64 -3.12
C GLY A 225 -7.29 -3.82 -2.67
N GLU A 226 -8.25 -3.65 -3.56
CA GLU A 226 -9.43 -2.80 -3.40
C GLU A 226 -10.56 -3.40 -4.24
N TYR A 227 -11.77 -3.53 -3.70
CA TYR A 227 -12.87 -4.16 -4.42
C TYR A 227 -13.26 -3.38 -5.68
N MET A 228 -13.19 -2.04 -5.62
CA MET A 228 -13.40 -1.13 -6.76
C MET A 228 -14.62 -1.52 -7.63
N GLY A 229 -15.76 -1.79 -6.98
CA GLY A 229 -17.02 -2.15 -7.63
C GLY A 229 -17.24 -3.65 -7.86
N PHE A 230 -16.29 -4.53 -7.55
CA PHE A 230 -16.50 -5.98 -7.57
C PHE A 230 -17.67 -6.34 -6.64
N HIS A 231 -18.70 -7.01 -7.16
CA HIS A 231 -19.97 -7.22 -6.46
C HIS A 231 -20.60 -5.94 -5.87
N HIS A 232 -20.38 -4.79 -6.49
CA HIS A 232 -20.81 -3.47 -5.99
C HIS A 232 -20.12 -3.04 -4.68
N MET A 233 -19.07 -3.75 -4.27
CA MET A 233 -18.34 -3.47 -3.04
C MET A 233 -17.26 -2.42 -3.26
N MET A 234 -16.97 -1.68 -2.21
CA MET A 234 -15.85 -0.74 -2.14
C MET A 234 -15.05 -1.00 -0.86
N LEU A 235 -13.85 -0.45 -0.81
CA LEU A 235 -12.90 -0.55 0.29
C LEU A 235 -12.38 -1.99 0.49
N LYS A 236 -12.33 -2.43 1.75
CA LYS A 236 -11.74 -3.69 2.21
C LYS A 236 -12.51 -4.22 3.42
N CYS A 237 -11.90 -5.07 4.25
CA CYS A 237 -12.47 -5.58 5.49
C CYS A 237 -13.72 -6.47 5.31
N ASN A 238 -13.82 -7.17 4.18
CA ASN A 238 -14.91 -8.10 3.90
C ASN A 238 -14.36 -9.46 3.42
N HIS A 239 -14.93 -10.08 2.39
CA HIS A 239 -14.47 -11.37 1.85
C HIS A 239 -13.12 -11.27 1.10
N LEU A 240 -12.31 -12.35 1.14
CA LEU A 240 -11.05 -12.42 0.39
C LEU A 240 -11.28 -12.77 -1.09
N TYR A 241 -11.98 -11.89 -1.80
CA TYR A 241 -12.09 -11.97 -3.25
C TYR A 241 -10.79 -11.55 -3.93
N ASP A 242 -10.59 -12.05 -5.16
CA ASP A 242 -9.42 -11.75 -5.99
C ASP A 242 -9.02 -10.26 -6.03
N PRO A 243 -9.91 -9.28 -6.25
CA PRO A 243 -9.50 -7.86 -6.29
C PRO A 243 -8.93 -7.33 -4.96
N LEU A 244 -9.21 -7.98 -3.83
CA LEU A 244 -8.61 -7.64 -2.54
C LEU A 244 -7.31 -8.43 -2.26
N ALA A 245 -7.25 -9.70 -2.67
CA ALA A 245 -6.13 -10.59 -2.37
C ALA A 245 -5.01 -10.55 -3.41
N ARG A 246 -5.33 -10.30 -4.68
CA ARG A 246 -4.39 -10.31 -5.81
C ARG A 246 -3.81 -8.92 -6.02
N ILE A 247 -2.68 -8.69 -5.39
CA ILE A 247 -1.92 -7.44 -5.43
C ILE A 247 -0.85 -7.42 -6.53
N PRO A 248 -0.40 -6.24 -6.97
CA PRO A 248 0.78 -6.14 -7.82
C PRO A 248 2.03 -6.66 -7.08
N LEU A 249 2.92 -7.33 -7.82
CA LEU A 249 4.26 -7.68 -7.37
C LEU A 249 5.20 -7.60 -8.57
N LEU A 250 6.01 -6.55 -8.62
CA LEU A 250 7.04 -6.36 -9.63
C LEU A 250 8.39 -6.40 -8.93
N VAL A 251 9.31 -7.22 -9.44
CA VAL A 251 10.66 -7.34 -8.90
C VAL A 251 11.66 -7.12 -10.03
N LYS A 252 12.46 -6.06 -9.90
CA LYS A 252 13.67 -5.84 -10.70
C LYS A 252 14.84 -6.19 -9.79
N ASP A 253 15.61 -7.20 -10.15
CA ASP A 253 16.85 -7.54 -9.45
C ASP A 253 18.03 -7.65 -10.44
N PRO A 254 19.19 -7.00 -10.18
CA PRO A 254 20.35 -7.06 -11.08
C PRO A 254 20.88 -8.48 -11.36
N GLN A 255 20.78 -9.39 -10.40
CA GLN A 255 21.34 -10.74 -10.50
C GLN A 255 20.41 -11.69 -11.29
N HIS A 256 19.12 -11.36 -11.35
CA HIS A 256 18.08 -12.22 -11.93
C HIS A 256 17.44 -11.66 -13.21
N ILE A 257 18.09 -10.73 -13.91
CA ILE A 257 17.60 -10.12 -15.17
C ILE A 257 17.34 -11.11 -16.32
N HIS A 258 17.84 -12.34 -16.21
CA HIS A 258 17.71 -13.40 -17.20
C HIS A 258 16.43 -14.25 -17.02
N LEU A 259 15.70 -14.07 -15.91
CA LEU A 259 14.47 -14.81 -15.64
C LEU A 259 13.31 -14.33 -16.51
N PRO A 260 12.25 -15.15 -16.69
CA PRO A 260 11.05 -14.75 -17.41
C PRO A 260 10.44 -13.47 -16.83
N GLN A 261 9.99 -12.57 -17.70
CA GLN A 261 9.34 -11.31 -17.29
C GLN A 261 7.97 -11.51 -16.63
N ASN A 262 7.30 -12.63 -16.93
CA ASN A 262 5.99 -12.97 -16.38
C ASN A 262 6.08 -14.29 -15.63
N ASP A 263 5.78 -14.23 -14.34
CA ASP A 263 5.68 -15.40 -13.47
C ASP A 263 4.21 -15.59 -13.04
N THR A 264 3.72 -16.83 -13.17
CA THR A 264 2.35 -17.20 -12.83
C THR A 264 2.26 -18.09 -11.59
N ARG A 265 3.40 -18.34 -10.94
CA ARG A 265 3.45 -19.08 -9.67
C ARG A 265 2.72 -18.29 -8.58
N LEU A 266 2.13 -19.03 -7.63
CA LEU A 266 1.55 -18.43 -6.44
C LEU A 266 2.64 -17.90 -5.52
N THR A 267 2.45 -16.66 -5.08
CA THR A 267 3.32 -15.94 -4.15
C THR A 267 2.46 -15.23 -3.09
N GLU A 268 3.08 -14.89 -1.97
CA GLU A 268 2.45 -14.18 -0.86
C GLU A 268 3.36 -13.03 -0.40
N ASN A 269 2.81 -11.97 0.21
CA ASN A 269 3.61 -10.86 0.72
C ASN A 269 4.72 -11.30 1.71
N ILE A 270 4.51 -12.41 2.42
CA ILE A 270 5.52 -12.99 3.34
C ILE A 270 6.78 -13.49 2.62
N ASP A 271 6.74 -13.65 1.30
CA ASP A 271 7.87 -14.09 0.46
C ASP A 271 8.88 -12.95 0.22
N ILE A 272 8.49 -11.69 0.40
CA ILE A 272 9.36 -10.54 0.15
C ILE A 272 10.56 -10.53 1.10
N ALA A 273 10.32 -10.70 2.40
CA ALA A 273 11.37 -10.69 3.42
C ALA A 273 12.49 -11.73 3.15
N PRO A 274 12.19 -13.04 2.95
CA PRO A 274 13.22 -14.02 2.63
C PRO A 274 13.85 -13.78 1.25
N THR A 275 13.12 -13.25 0.26
CA THR A 275 13.69 -12.89 -1.04
C THR A 275 14.78 -11.82 -0.91
N VAL A 276 14.51 -10.77 -0.12
CA VAL A 276 15.49 -9.70 0.09
C VAL A 276 16.76 -10.23 0.75
N LEU A 277 16.61 -11.05 1.79
CA LEU A 277 17.76 -11.65 2.48
C LEU A 277 18.56 -12.59 1.58
N ASP A 278 17.88 -13.40 0.77
CA ASP A 278 18.49 -14.32 -0.20
C ASP A 278 19.34 -13.57 -1.23
N VAL A 279 18.80 -12.52 -1.86
CA VAL A 279 19.53 -11.67 -2.82
C VAL A 279 20.74 -11.00 -2.18
N CYS A 280 20.64 -10.61 -0.90
CA CYS A 280 21.74 -10.04 -0.14
C CYS A 280 22.76 -11.09 0.35
N GLY A 281 22.54 -12.38 0.12
CA GLY A 281 23.40 -13.46 0.60
C GLY A 281 23.38 -13.62 2.13
N LEU A 282 22.28 -13.24 2.77
CA LEU A 282 22.10 -13.24 4.23
C LEU A 282 21.24 -14.42 4.69
N PRO A 283 21.46 -14.93 5.91
CA PRO A 283 20.65 -16.02 6.45
C PRO A 283 19.19 -15.59 6.63
N VAL A 284 18.27 -16.43 6.15
CA VAL A 284 16.83 -16.29 6.40
C VAL A 284 16.51 -16.92 7.76
N PRO A 285 15.96 -16.18 8.74
CA PRO A 285 15.56 -16.75 10.02
C PRO A 285 14.47 -17.82 9.86
N ASP A 286 14.57 -18.93 10.62
CA ASP A 286 13.59 -20.03 10.61
C ASP A 286 12.15 -19.60 10.97
N THR A 287 12.00 -18.42 11.57
CA THR A 287 10.70 -17.83 11.91
C THR A 287 9.99 -17.19 10.70
N MET A 288 10.70 -16.94 9.60
CA MET A 288 10.10 -16.44 8.36
C MET A 288 9.48 -17.61 7.57
N GLN A 289 8.16 -17.56 7.39
CA GLN A 289 7.40 -18.65 6.75
C GLN A 289 7.36 -18.55 5.22
N GLY A 290 7.74 -17.40 4.66
CA GLY A 290 7.80 -17.19 3.21
C GLY A 290 8.97 -17.94 2.58
N ARG A 291 9.08 -17.83 1.26
CA ARG A 291 10.18 -18.40 0.47
C ARG A 291 10.70 -17.35 -0.49
N SER A 292 11.99 -17.43 -0.84
CA SER A 292 12.55 -16.56 -1.87
C SER A 292 11.77 -16.72 -3.18
N LEU A 293 11.44 -15.61 -3.83
CA LEU A 293 10.80 -15.57 -5.15
C LEU A 293 11.71 -16.16 -6.24
N PHE A 294 13.01 -16.25 -5.97
CA PHE A 294 14.01 -16.85 -6.85
C PHE A 294 14.25 -18.35 -6.59
N ASP A 295 13.58 -18.95 -5.60
CA ASP A 295 13.54 -20.41 -5.44
C ASP A 295 12.78 -21.04 -6.62
N GLU A 296 13.27 -22.16 -7.17
CA GLU A 296 12.60 -22.89 -8.25
C GLU A 296 11.29 -23.54 -7.80
N LYS A 297 11.11 -23.78 -6.50
CA LYS A 297 9.93 -24.46 -5.96
C LYS A 297 8.69 -23.58 -6.01
N SER A 298 7.64 -24.10 -6.65
CA SER A 298 6.31 -23.49 -6.62
C SER A 298 5.47 -24.01 -5.45
N ARG A 299 4.48 -23.21 -5.01
CA ARG A 299 3.40 -23.65 -4.12
C ARG A 299 2.13 -23.86 -4.92
N GLU A 300 1.41 -24.92 -4.63
CA GLU A 300 0.09 -25.20 -5.25
C GLU A 300 -1.05 -24.46 -4.56
N PHE A 301 -0.86 -24.15 -3.27
CA PHE A 301 -1.84 -23.54 -2.38
C PHE A 301 -1.21 -22.41 -1.57
N VAL A 302 -2.01 -21.40 -1.25
CA VAL A 302 -1.73 -20.40 -0.22
C VAL A 302 -2.82 -20.47 0.85
N PHE A 303 -2.45 -20.19 2.09
CA PHE A 303 -3.33 -20.33 3.23
C PHE A 303 -3.67 -18.95 3.77
N PHE A 304 -4.95 -18.71 4.04
CA PHE A 304 -5.38 -17.51 4.73
C PHE A 304 -6.23 -17.89 5.94
N ARG A 305 -6.22 -17.02 6.94
CA ARG A 305 -7.08 -17.15 8.11
C ARG A 305 -8.08 -16.02 8.12
N ARG A 306 -9.37 -16.37 8.15
CA ARG A 306 -10.42 -15.41 8.48
C ARG A 306 -10.62 -15.44 9.99
N ALA A 307 -10.20 -14.37 10.66
CA ALA A 307 -10.58 -14.13 12.04
C ALA A 307 -11.97 -13.49 12.04
N VAL A 308 -12.97 -14.18 12.60
CA VAL A 308 -14.26 -13.57 12.89
C VAL A 308 -14.11 -12.89 14.24
N TRP A 309 -14.41 -11.58 14.32
CA TRP A 309 -14.27 -10.79 15.55
C TRP A 309 -15.39 -11.06 16.58
N ASP A 310 -16.09 -12.19 16.44
CA ASP A 310 -16.90 -12.80 17.49
C ASP A 310 -16.11 -13.99 18.06
N ARG A 311 -16.12 -14.12 19.38
CA ARG A 311 -15.17 -14.89 20.18
C ARG A 311 -15.04 -16.34 19.68
N ASP A 312 -13.80 -16.82 19.66
CA ASP A 312 -13.39 -18.23 19.60
C ASP A 312 -13.54 -19.03 18.30
N THR A 313 -13.91 -18.42 17.15
CA THR A 313 -13.95 -19.16 15.87
C THR A 313 -12.96 -18.61 14.84
N ALA A 314 -11.93 -19.40 14.53
CA ALA A 314 -11.04 -19.16 13.41
C ALA A 314 -11.41 -20.10 12.26
N VAL A 315 -11.73 -19.54 11.09
CA VAL A 315 -11.90 -20.33 9.87
C VAL A 315 -10.59 -20.24 9.08
N LEU A 316 -9.93 -21.39 8.90
CA LEU A 316 -8.80 -21.52 7.99
C LEU A 316 -9.35 -21.71 6.57
N GLY A 317 -8.98 -20.82 5.67
CA GLY A 317 -9.30 -20.91 4.25
C GLY A 317 -8.08 -21.36 3.44
N LEU A 318 -8.35 -22.08 2.36
CA LEU A 318 -7.38 -22.50 1.36
C LEU A 318 -7.69 -21.75 0.06
N TYR A 319 -6.70 -21.06 -0.50
CA TYR A 319 -6.78 -20.57 -1.86
C TYR A 319 -5.88 -21.45 -2.74
N ALA A 320 -6.47 -22.03 -3.77
CA ALA A 320 -5.78 -22.89 -4.73
C ALA A 320 -5.68 -22.17 -6.07
N SER A 321 -4.49 -22.14 -6.68
CA SER A 321 -4.38 -21.63 -8.05
C SER A 321 -5.23 -22.49 -8.97
N HIS A 322 -6.27 -21.89 -9.56
CA HIS A 322 -6.88 -22.49 -10.74
C HIS A 322 -6.00 -22.09 -11.91
N LYS A 323 -5.18 -23.02 -12.41
CA LYS A 323 -4.65 -22.87 -13.77
C LYS A 323 -5.87 -22.71 -14.68
N PRO A 324 -6.00 -21.61 -15.45
CA PRO A 324 -7.06 -21.53 -16.44
C PRO A 324 -6.90 -22.73 -17.39
N LEU A 325 -7.98 -23.49 -17.56
CA LEU A 325 -8.07 -24.61 -18.51
C LEU A 325 -7.98 -24.11 -19.95
#